data_AF-A0A1V9XCG2-F1
#
_entry.id   AF-A0A1V9XCG2-F1
#
_cell.length_a   1.000
_cell.length_b   1.000
_cell.length_c   1.000
_cell.angle_alpha   90.00
_cell.angle_beta   90.00
_cell.angle_gamma   90.00
#
_symmetry.space_group_name_H-M   'P 1'
#
loop_
_entity.id
_entity.type
_entity.pdbx_description
1 polymer ?
#
loop_
_entity_poly.entity_id
_entity_poly.type
_entity_poly.pdbx_seq_one_letter_code
_entity_poly.pdbx_strand_id
1 'polypeptide(L)'
;MLLSIAFCAVASAMATSANHIAANTFMDQVFDDMRVLVPQNGLDPLKAVPFTFIVKSNAITNRDLKANFTQGMLMGLSTLIRLGDCSYGTFGVMLKLGCYGTLFPIHAVINAEVTGDSIFGSSHEITTATSVLPKSLVLIEVVGYRGDQASLTHIGMVALAMNTTVIHGRLDLNAARFKDFENQLQDQLANQLTEIFKGTYGSLLQSMVRKTEVTEANFSEEFLQRMIPRLDWPAFLQAANKLGVGGDLPSSAPTDVRSDAAVLQAIHHALLEVEVMEGELICPETQRRFPITNGIPNMLLNEDEI
;
A
#
# COMPACT_ATOMS: atom_id res chain seq x y z
N MET A 1 -40.29 -30.58 -16.33
CA MET A 1 -39.52 -29.39 -16.76
C MET A 1 -39.29 -28.34 -15.66
N LEU A 2 -39.77 -28.52 -14.42
CA LEU A 2 -39.61 -27.56 -13.31
C LEU A 2 -38.47 -27.89 -12.32
N LEU A 3 -37.89 -29.10 -12.35
CA LEU A 3 -36.80 -29.49 -11.43
C LEU A 3 -35.40 -29.01 -11.85
N SER A 4 -35.17 -28.73 -13.14
CA SER A 4 -33.83 -28.35 -13.65
C SER A 4 -33.50 -26.87 -13.42
N ILE A 5 -34.51 -26.00 -13.25
CA ILE A 5 -34.31 -24.55 -13.05
C ILE A 5 -33.87 -24.26 -11.61
N ALA A 6 -34.39 -25.01 -10.63
CA ALA A 6 -34.02 -24.85 -9.22
C ALA A 6 -32.56 -25.28 -8.94
N PHE A 7 -32.07 -26.34 -9.59
CA PHE A 7 -30.70 -26.82 -9.40
C PHE A 7 -29.65 -25.85 -9.95
N CYS A 8 -29.91 -25.22 -11.11
CA CYS A 8 -29.02 -24.20 -11.68
C CYS A 8 -28.97 -22.92 -10.83
N ALA A 9 -30.10 -22.46 -10.29
CA ALA A 9 -30.15 -21.27 -9.44
C ALA A 9 -29.46 -21.48 -8.08
N VAL A 10 -29.55 -22.69 -7.51
CA VAL A 10 -28.84 -23.05 -6.27
C VAL A 10 -27.34 -23.24 -6.53
N ALA A 11 -26.96 -23.87 -7.64
CA ALA A 11 -25.54 -24.03 -8.01
C ALA A 11 -24.86 -22.69 -8.33
N SER A 12 -25.56 -21.75 -8.99
CA SER A 12 -25.03 -20.41 -9.24
C SER A 12 -24.96 -19.57 -7.96
N ALA A 13 -25.95 -19.66 -7.07
CA ALA A 13 -25.91 -18.99 -5.77
C ALA A 13 -24.83 -19.58 -4.83
N MET A 14 -24.56 -20.89 -4.91
CA MET A 14 -23.47 -21.55 -4.20
C MET A 14 -22.10 -21.20 -4.79
N ALA A 15 -21.98 -21.08 -6.12
CA ALA A 15 -20.75 -20.66 -6.77
C ALA A 15 -20.44 -19.18 -6.48
N THR A 16 -21.44 -18.30 -6.47
CA THR A 16 -21.24 -16.90 -6.08
C THR A 16 -20.88 -16.79 -4.60
N SER A 17 -21.58 -17.49 -3.69
CA SER A 17 -21.26 -17.45 -2.26
C SER A 17 -19.88 -18.06 -1.96
N ALA A 18 -19.50 -19.16 -2.59
CA ALA A 18 -18.16 -19.74 -2.48
C ALA A 18 -17.07 -18.77 -3.00
N ASN A 19 -17.34 -18.05 -4.09
CA ASN A 19 -16.41 -17.05 -4.61
C ASN A 19 -16.32 -15.81 -3.71
N HIS A 20 -17.42 -15.38 -3.08
CA HIS A 20 -17.38 -14.31 -2.08
C HIS A 20 -16.60 -14.73 -0.82
N ILE A 21 -16.78 -15.97 -0.35
CA ILE A 21 -16.01 -16.53 0.76
C ILE A 21 -14.52 -16.55 0.39
N ALA A 22 -14.16 -17.03 -0.80
CA ALA A 22 -12.77 -17.05 -1.24
C ALA A 22 -12.16 -15.65 -1.35
N ALA A 23 -12.89 -14.68 -1.91
CA ALA A 23 -12.45 -13.28 -2.01
C ALA A 23 -12.24 -12.63 -0.62
N ASN A 24 -13.17 -12.89 0.30
CA ASN A 24 -13.07 -12.45 1.69
C ASN A 24 -11.83 -13.05 2.38
N THR A 25 -11.69 -14.38 2.33
CA THR A 25 -10.55 -15.09 2.94
C THR A 25 -9.22 -14.63 2.35
N PHE A 26 -9.15 -14.42 1.04
CA PHE A 26 -7.96 -13.87 0.39
C PHE A 26 -7.58 -12.51 0.97
N MET A 27 -8.52 -11.57 1.07
CA MET A 27 -8.23 -10.25 1.62
C MET A 27 -7.96 -10.26 3.12
N ASP A 28 -8.63 -11.12 3.88
CA ASP A 28 -8.36 -11.27 5.31
C ASP A 28 -6.92 -11.76 5.52
N GLN A 29 -6.45 -12.73 4.73
CA GLN A 29 -5.05 -13.15 4.74
C GLN A 29 -4.10 -12.02 4.36
N VAL A 30 -4.42 -11.24 3.31
CA VAL A 30 -3.60 -10.07 2.93
C VAL A 30 -3.51 -9.07 4.08
N PHE A 31 -4.60 -8.78 4.79
CA PHE A 31 -4.56 -7.89 5.96
C PHE A 31 -3.78 -8.51 7.14
N ASP A 32 -3.88 -9.81 7.36
CA ASP A 32 -3.12 -10.51 8.40
C ASP A 32 -1.61 -10.49 8.11
N ASP A 33 -1.21 -10.69 6.84
CA ASP A 33 0.19 -10.54 6.41
C ASP A 33 0.67 -9.08 6.61
N MET A 34 -0.17 -8.11 6.24
CA MET A 34 0.14 -6.68 6.40
C MET A 34 0.30 -6.25 7.86
N ARG A 35 -0.41 -6.86 8.82
CA ARG A 35 -0.23 -6.59 10.26
C ARG A 35 1.21 -6.83 10.72
N VAL A 36 1.89 -7.80 10.12
CA VAL A 36 3.28 -8.15 10.44
C VAL A 36 4.25 -7.27 9.66
N LEU A 37 4.01 -7.08 8.36
CA LEU A 37 4.96 -6.39 7.48
C LEU A 37 4.99 -4.87 7.66
N VAL A 38 3.85 -4.24 7.95
CA VAL A 38 3.77 -2.77 8.08
C VAL A 38 4.70 -2.27 9.21
N PRO A 39 4.69 -2.83 10.44
CA PRO A 39 5.66 -2.45 11.47
C PRO A 39 7.11 -2.80 11.11
N GLN A 40 7.34 -3.98 10.51
CA GLN A 40 8.70 -4.40 10.11
C GLN A 40 9.34 -3.46 9.10
N ASN A 41 8.53 -2.83 8.24
CA ASN A 41 8.96 -1.84 7.27
C ASN A 41 8.89 -0.39 7.79
N GLY A 42 8.77 -0.20 9.11
CA GLY A 42 8.80 1.13 9.73
C GLY A 42 7.58 2.01 9.43
N LEU A 43 6.47 1.41 9.01
CA LEU A 43 5.23 2.11 8.68
C LEU A 43 4.23 2.14 9.84
N ASP A 44 4.50 1.48 10.96
CA ASP A 44 3.68 1.61 12.17
C ASP A 44 4.53 1.35 13.45
N PRO A 45 4.85 2.38 14.24
CA PRO A 45 4.45 3.78 14.06
C PRO A 45 5.32 4.48 13.00
N LEU A 46 4.69 5.29 12.14
CA LEU A 46 5.36 6.04 11.08
C LEU A 46 5.58 7.50 11.48
N LYS A 47 6.75 8.06 11.20
CA LYS A 47 7.03 9.49 11.44
C LYS A 47 6.24 10.35 10.45
N ALA A 48 5.49 11.32 10.96
CA ALA A 48 4.83 12.33 10.14
C ALA A 48 5.86 13.30 9.54
N VAL A 49 5.64 13.71 8.29
CA VAL A 49 6.49 14.71 7.62
C VAL A 49 6.23 16.07 8.28
N PRO A 50 7.27 16.86 8.63
CA PRO A 50 7.09 18.21 9.18
C PRO A 50 6.35 19.14 8.23
N PHE A 51 5.51 20.02 8.77
CA PHE A 51 4.79 21.04 7.99
C PHE A 51 4.50 22.29 8.82
N THR A 52 4.23 23.39 8.14
CA THR A 52 3.85 24.67 8.77
C THR A 52 2.63 25.25 8.09
N PHE A 53 1.76 25.91 8.83
CA PHE A 53 0.66 26.67 8.26
C PHE A 53 0.30 27.91 9.09
N ILE A 54 -0.54 28.78 8.52
CA ILE A 54 -0.94 30.05 9.12
C ILE A 54 -2.46 30.14 9.19
N VAL A 55 -2.99 30.31 10.40
CA VAL A 55 -4.40 30.61 10.64
C VAL A 55 -4.57 32.12 10.71
N LYS A 56 -5.24 32.69 9.71
CA LYS A 56 -5.34 34.13 9.54
C LYS A 56 -6.11 34.81 10.68
N SER A 57 -5.70 36.03 11.02
CA SER A 57 -6.48 36.92 11.89
C SER A 57 -7.85 37.19 11.26
N ASN A 58 -8.90 37.18 12.06
CA ASN A 58 -10.27 37.48 11.63
C ASN A 58 -10.90 38.64 12.43
N ALA A 59 -10.13 39.28 13.30
CA ALA A 59 -10.56 40.45 14.06
C ALA A 59 -9.38 41.42 14.21
N ILE A 60 -9.69 42.71 14.42
CA ILE A 60 -8.68 43.78 14.57
C ILE A 60 -7.75 43.52 15.78
N THR A 61 -8.24 42.81 16.78
CA THR A 61 -7.54 42.56 18.04
C THR A 61 -6.66 41.31 18.04
N ASN A 62 -6.74 40.45 17.00
CA ASN A 62 -5.99 39.19 16.95
C ASN A 62 -4.95 39.18 15.82
N ARG A 63 -3.85 38.46 16.04
CA ARG A 63 -2.75 38.30 15.08
C ARG A 63 -2.87 36.97 14.34
N ASP A 64 -2.22 36.85 13.19
CA ASP A 64 -2.02 35.56 12.52
C ASP A 64 -1.36 34.56 13.47
N LEU A 65 -1.92 33.36 13.56
CA LEU A 65 -1.32 32.24 14.29
C LEU A 65 -0.43 31.50 13.31
N LYS A 66 0.85 31.37 13.64
CA LYS A 66 1.80 30.52 12.92
C LYS A 66 1.96 29.23 13.70
N ALA A 67 1.79 28.10 13.04
CA ALA A 67 1.96 26.78 13.65
C ALA A 67 3.03 26.00 12.87
N ASN A 68 4.01 25.48 13.60
CA ASN A 68 5.13 24.71 13.06
C ASN A 68 5.15 23.31 13.68
N PHE A 69 4.78 22.30 12.90
CA PHE A 69 4.71 20.91 13.32
C PHE A 69 5.99 20.19 12.90
N THR A 70 6.81 19.80 13.88
CA THR A 70 8.18 19.30 13.65
C THR A 70 8.34 17.82 14.01
N GLN A 71 7.51 17.30 14.92
CA GLN A 71 7.62 15.94 15.44
C GLN A 71 6.24 15.33 15.58
N GLY A 72 5.94 14.30 14.79
CA GLY A 72 4.68 13.58 14.86
C GLY A 72 4.81 12.11 14.53
N MET A 73 3.90 11.31 15.07
CA MET A 73 3.79 9.89 14.78
C MET A 73 2.37 9.59 14.30
N LEU A 74 2.29 8.83 13.21
CA LEU A 74 1.10 8.17 12.71
C LEU A 74 1.12 6.71 13.20
N MET A 75 -0.01 6.26 13.71
CA MET A 75 -0.15 4.93 14.32
C MET A 75 -1.42 4.26 13.79
N GLY A 76 -1.42 2.93 13.80
CA GLY A 76 -2.58 2.11 13.43
C GLY A 76 -2.64 1.73 11.95
N LEU A 77 -1.59 2.04 11.17
CA LEU A 77 -1.48 1.63 9.77
C LEU A 77 -1.41 0.10 9.61
N SER A 78 -0.93 -0.64 10.62
CA SER A 78 -0.89 -2.10 10.60
C SER A 78 -2.24 -2.76 10.94
N THR A 79 -3.23 -1.98 11.37
CA THR A 79 -4.47 -2.52 11.98
C THR A 79 -5.69 -2.44 11.07
N LEU A 80 -5.49 -2.20 9.77
CA LEU A 80 -6.58 -2.22 8.80
C LEU A 80 -7.28 -3.57 8.80
N ILE A 81 -8.61 -3.53 8.75
CA ILE A 81 -9.45 -4.71 8.63
C ILE A 81 -10.49 -4.48 7.55
N ARG A 82 -10.91 -5.57 6.92
CA ARG A 82 -11.98 -5.58 5.93
C ARG A 82 -13.29 -5.08 6.55
N LEU A 83 -14.00 -4.23 5.83
CA LEU A 83 -15.34 -3.76 6.17
C LEU A 83 -16.38 -4.44 5.27
N GLY A 84 -17.10 -5.41 5.83
CA GLY A 84 -18.13 -6.15 5.10
C GLY A 84 -17.56 -7.04 4.00
N ASP A 85 -18.43 -7.58 3.15
CA ASP A 85 -18.01 -8.51 2.11
C ASP A 85 -17.33 -7.84 0.92
N CYS A 86 -16.29 -8.50 0.41
CA CYS A 86 -15.65 -8.19 -0.84
C CYS A 86 -16.61 -8.39 -2.01
N SER A 87 -16.59 -7.44 -2.93
CA SER A 87 -17.20 -7.58 -4.24
C SER A 87 -16.27 -8.37 -5.16
N TYR A 88 -16.82 -9.35 -5.87
CA TYR A 88 -16.08 -10.17 -6.82
C TYR A 88 -16.87 -10.27 -8.13
N GLY A 89 -16.17 -10.19 -9.26
CA GLY A 89 -16.76 -10.33 -10.58
C GLY A 89 -15.76 -10.74 -11.63
N THR A 90 -16.27 -11.12 -12.79
CA THR A 90 -15.46 -11.48 -13.96
C THR A 90 -15.79 -10.57 -15.14
N PHE A 91 -14.77 -10.18 -15.90
CA PHE A 91 -14.91 -9.47 -17.16
C PHE A 91 -14.13 -10.23 -18.23
N GLY A 92 -14.83 -11.10 -18.94
CA GLY A 92 -14.18 -12.11 -19.80
C GLY A 92 -13.38 -13.09 -18.95
N VAL A 93 -12.06 -13.15 -19.18
CA VAL A 93 -11.11 -13.99 -18.43
C VAL A 93 -10.49 -13.26 -17.22
N MET A 94 -10.68 -11.95 -17.10
CA MET A 94 -10.17 -11.15 -15.99
C MET A 94 -11.07 -11.31 -14.77
N LEU A 95 -10.46 -11.63 -13.63
CA LEU A 95 -11.08 -11.63 -12.32
C LEU A 95 -10.85 -10.27 -11.68
N LYS A 96 -11.89 -9.68 -11.09
CA LYS A 96 -11.80 -8.41 -10.36
C LYS A 96 -12.38 -8.57 -8.96
N LEU A 97 -11.63 -8.11 -7.98
CA LEU A 97 -11.97 -8.10 -6.56
C LEU A 97 -11.88 -6.67 -6.05
N GLY A 98 -12.88 -6.23 -5.29
CA GLY A 98 -12.93 -4.91 -4.68
C GLY A 98 -13.39 -5.01 -3.23
N CYS A 99 -12.61 -4.48 -2.30
CA CYS A 99 -12.88 -4.60 -0.87
C CYS A 99 -12.65 -3.28 -0.15
N TYR A 100 -13.54 -2.98 0.78
CA TYR A 100 -13.41 -1.84 1.67
C TYR A 100 -12.62 -2.24 2.91
N GLY A 101 -11.71 -1.37 3.35
CA GLY A 101 -11.05 -1.45 4.64
C GLY A 101 -11.40 -0.24 5.50
N THR A 102 -11.49 -0.45 6.82
CA THR A 102 -11.69 0.67 7.77
C THR A 102 -10.37 1.36 8.08
N LEU A 103 -10.37 2.69 8.04
CA LEU A 103 -9.24 3.53 8.46
C LEU A 103 -9.37 3.99 9.93
N PHE A 104 -10.46 3.62 10.61
CA PHE A 104 -10.78 4.07 11.96
C PHE A 104 -9.66 3.93 13.00
N PRO A 105 -8.85 2.86 13.01
CA PRO A 105 -7.77 2.72 13.98
C PRO A 105 -6.64 3.76 13.83
N ILE A 106 -6.55 4.43 12.68
CA ILE A 106 -5.48 5.37 12.39
C ILE A 106 -5.64 6.62 13.26
N HIS A 107 -4.53 7.01 13.89
CA HIS A 107 -4.45 8.23 14.67
C HIS A 107 -3.05 8.84 14.60
N ALA A 108 -2.98 10.15 14.87
CA ALA A 108 -1.76 10.94 14.84
C ALA A 108 -1.58 11.66 16.18
N VAL A 109 -0.36 11.69 16.68
CA VAL A 109 0.05 12.56 17.80
C VAL A 109 1.21 13.41 17.33
N ILE A 110 1.06 14.74 17.39
CA ILE A 110 2.01 15.69 16.79
C ILE A 110 2.24 16.88 17.72
N ASN A 111 3.50 17.23 17.89
CA ASN A 111 3.94 18.43 18.59
C ASN A 111 4.07 19.59 17.61
N ALA A 112 3.66 20.77 18.06
CA ALA A 112 3.80 22.00 17.32
C ALA A 112 4.31 23.14 18.19
N GLU A 113 5.16 23.96 17.60
CA GLU A 113 5.50 25.27 18.12
C GLU A 113 4.52 26.29 17.51
N VAL A 114 3.84 27.07 18.35
CA VAL A 114 2.82 28.02 17.93
C VAL A 114 3.13 29.43 18.41
N THR A 115 2.76 30.42 17.60
CA THR A 115 2.95 31.84 17.94
C THR A 115 1.80 32.68 17.38
N GLY A 116 1.33 33.64 18.17
CA GLY A 116 0.37 34.67 17.73
C GLY A 116 -1.09 34.39 18.10
N ASP A 117 -1.37 33.32 18.82
CA ASP A 117 -2.67 33.07 19.48
C ASP A 117 -2.82 33.91 20.76
N SER A 118 -1.75 34.07 21.55
CA SER A 118 -1.77 34.87 22.77
C SER A 118 -1.37 36.34 22.55
N ILE A 119 -1.91 37.24 23.38
CA ILE A 119 -1.67 38.69 23.33
C ILE A 119 -0.20 39.04 23.60
N PHE A 120 0.51 38.21 24.36
CA PHE A 120 1.90 38.43 24.76
C PHE A 120 2.93 38.02 23.68
N GLY A 121 2.50 37.35 22.61
CA GLY A 121 3.31 37.10 21.41
C GLY A 121 4.52 36.17 21.61
N SER A 122 4.63 35.48 22.75
CA SER A 122 5.64 34.45 22.97
C SER A 122 5.30 33.18 22.21
N SER A 123 6.32 32.48 21.72
CA SER A 123 6.18 31.13 21.21
C SER A 123 5.95 30.14 22.35
N HIS A 124 5.12 29.12 22.13
CA HIS A 124 4.94 28.01 23.06
C HIS A 124 4.58 26.72 22.34
N GLU A 125 4.70 25.60 23.04
CA GLU A 125 4.42 24.27 22.49
C GLU A 125 2.99 23.82 22.78
N ILE A 126 2.43 23.09 21.82
CA ILE A 126 1.18 22.32 21.97
C ILE A 126 1.39 20.91 21.45
N THR A 127 0.56 19.98 21.93
CA THR A 127 0.45 18.64 21.35
C THR A 127 -0.98 18.41 20.91
N THR A 128 -1.15 17.97 19.67
CA THR A 128 -2.44 17.59 19.10
C THR A 128 -2.56 16.08 18.95
N ALA A 129 -3.73 15.54 19.28
CA ALA A 129 -4.13 14.19 18.91
C ALA A 129 -5.24 14.27 17.87
N THR A 130 -5.04 13.61 16.73
CA THR A 130 -6.02 13.51 15.64
C THR A 130 -6.39 12.05 15.42
N SER A 131 -7.67 11.71 15.48
CA SER A 131 -8.16 10.35 15.24
C SER A 131 -9.04 10.30 14.00
N VAL A 132 -8.89 9.25 13.21
CA VAL A 132 -9.77 8.99 12.06
C VAL A 132 -11.15 8.55 12.54
N LEU A 133 -12.20 9.01 11.88
CA LEU A 133 -13.59 8.71 12.22
C LEU A 133 -14.07 7.40 11.56
N PRO A 134 -15.06 6.69 12.15
CA PRO A 134 -15.52 5.37 11.67
C PRO A 134 -16.01 5.32 10.23
N LYS A 135 -16.46 6.45 9.68
CA LYS A 135 -16.94 6.57 8.30
C LYS A 135 -15.81 6.62 7.26
N SER A 136 -14.56 6.56 7.69
CA SER A 136 -13.39 6.71 6.82
C SER A 136 -12.94 5.35 6.30
N LEU A 137 -12.88 5.22 4.98
CA LEU A 137 -12.74 3.96 4.27
C LEU A 137 -11.66 4.06 3.20
N VAL A 138 -10.94 2.96 3.01
CA VAL A 138 -10.09 2.72 1.84
C VAL A 138 -10.74 1.66 0.95
N LEU A 139 -10.72 1.87 -0.36
CA LEU A 139 -11.05 0.88 -1.36
C LEU A 139 -9.77 0.29 -1.91
N ILE A 140 -9.70 -1.04 -1.88
CA ILE A 140 -8.63 -1.84 -2.47
C ILE A 140 -9.24 -2.62 -3.63
N GLU A 141 -8.70 -2.43 -4.83
CA GLU A 141 -9.08 -3.22 -6.01
C GLU A 141 -7.89 -4.04 -6.49
N VAL A 142 -8.17 -5.31 -6.71
CA VAL A 142 -7.23 -6.31 -7.20
C VAL A 142 -7.79 -6.93 -8.46
N VAL A 143 -6.93 -7.18 -9.44
CA VAL A 143 -7.27 -7.97 -10.62
C VAL A 143 -6.38 -9.21 -10.68
N GLY A 144 -6.88 -10.25 -11.33
CA GLY A 144 -6.10 -11.44 -11.61
C GLY A 144 -6.62 -12.15 -12.84
N TYR A 145 -5.84 -13.09 -13.34
CA TYR A 145 -6.25 -14.03 -14.38
C TYR A 145 -6.02 -15.45 -13.86
N ARG A 146 -6.68 -16.45 -14.46
CA ARG A 146 -6.47 -17.83 -14.05
C ARG A 146 -5.02 -18.25 -14.32
N GLY A 147 -4.33 -18.64 -13.24
CA GLY A 147 -2.92 -19.06 -13.28
C GLY A 147 -1.92 -17.93 -13.50
N ASP A 148 -2.34 -16.67 -13.33
CA ASP A 148 -1.43 -15.52 -13.22
C ASP A 148 -1.49 -14.95 -11.80
N GLN A 149 -0.43 -14.24 -11.39
CA GLN A 149 -0.42 -13.54 -10.12
C GLN A 149 -1.43 -12.38 -10.11
N ALA A 150 -2.10 -12.21 -8.97
CA ALA A 150 -2.98 -11.07 -8.75
C ALA A 150 -2.17 -9.77 -8.67
N SER A 151 -2.76 -8.67 -9.11
CA SER A 151 -2.17 -7.35 -9.10
C SER A 151 -3.09 -6.36 -8.40
N LEU A 152 -2.52 -5.52 -7.53
CA LEU A 152 -3.21 -4.35 -7.03
C LEU A 152 -3.39 -3.38 -8.19
N THR A 153 -4.62 -2.96 -8.46
CA THR A 153 -4.92 -1.96 -9.50
C THR A 153 -5.26 -0.61 -8.92
N HIS A 154 -5.85 -0.61 -7.72
CA HIS A 154 -6.24 0.62 -7.06
C HIS A 154 -6.17 0.47 -5.55
N ILE A 155 -5.64 1.51 -4.91
CA ILE A 155 -5.79 1.76 -3.49
C ILE A 155 -6.12 3.23 -3.32
N GLY A 156 -7.25 3.52 -2.69
CA GLY A 156 -7.75 4.88 -2.62
C GLY A 156 -8.68 5.10 -1.45
N MET A 157 -8.51 6.23 -0.76
CA MET A 157 -9.44 6.63 0.30
C MET A 157 -10.76 7.08 -0.34
N VAL A 158 -11.85 6.43 0.04
CA VAL A 158 -13.21 6.75 -0.44
C VAL A 158 -13.82 7.84 0.42
N ALA A 159 -13.55 7.79 1.72
CA ALA A 159 -13.89 8.83 2.66
C ALA A 159 -12.76 8.92 3.70
N LEU A 160 -12.36 10.14 4.04
CA LEU A 160 -11.47 10.39 5.16
C LEU A 160 -12.03 11.55 5.95
N ALA A 161 -12.33 11.29 7.22
CA ALA A 161 -12.75 12.31 8.14
C ALA A 161 -12.02 12.10 9.47
N MET A 162 -11.62 13.19 10.08
CA MET A 162 -10.81 13.18 11.28
C MET A 162 -11.41 14.10 12.33
N ASN A 163 -11.05 13.84 13.58
CA ASN A 163 -11.31 14.74 14.69
C ASN A 163 -9.99 15.06 15.40
N THR A 164 -9.79 16.32 15.75
CA THR A 164 -8.54 16.83 16.30
C THR A 164 -8.81 17.41 17.69
N THR A 165 -7.89 17.16 18.61
CA THR A 165 -7.93 17.74 19.96
C THR A 165 -6.54 18.22 20.36
N VAL A 166 -6.47 19.32 21.11
CA VAL A 166 -5.23 19.75 21.78
C VAL A 166 -5.18 19.05 23.13
N ILE A 167 -4.23 18.12 23.29
CA ILE A 167 -4.11 17.29 24.50
C ILE A 167 -3.09 17.83 25.50
N HIS A 168 -2.13 18.64 25.04
CA HIS A 168 -1.20 19.39 25.88
C HIS A 168 -1.01 20.82 25.35
N GLY A 169 -0.78 21.75 26.26
CA GLY A 169 -0.76 23.18 25.97
C GLY A 169 -2.17 23.75 25.77
N ARG A 170 -2.24 24.98 25.23
CA ARG A 170 -3.50 25.62 24.86
C ARG A 170 -3.34 26.47 23.61
N LEU A 171 -4.44 26.65 22.89
CA LEU A 171 -4.57 27.58 21.77
C LEU A 171 -5.64 28.61 22.10
N ASP A 172 -5.24 29.87 22.24
CA ASP A 172 -6.13 30.96 22.59
C ASP A 172 -6.80 31.54 21.31
N LEU A 173 -7.63 30.72 20.65
CA LEU A 173 -8.34 31.06 19.41
C LEU A 173 -9.86 31.17 19.63
N ASN A 174 -10.53 32.02 18.82
CA ASN A 174 -11.99 31.96 18.71
C ASN A 174 -12.43 30.73 17.89
N ALA A 175 -13.71 30.37 17.98
CA ALA A 175 -14.25 29.15 17.37
C ALA A 175 -13.98 29.05 15.86
N ALA A 176 -14.11 30.15 15.11
CA ALA A 176 -13.89 30.14 13.66
C ALA A 176 -12.40 29.88 13.32
N ARG A 177 -11.48 30.50 14.06
CA ARG A 177 -10.03 30.29 13.88
C ARG A 177 -9.57 28.92 14.35
N PHE A 178 -10.14 28.42 15.45
CA PHE A 178 -9.87 27.06 15.91
C PHE A 178 -10.36 26.04 14.87
N LYS A 179 -11.51 26.29 14.23
CA LYS A 179 -12.00 25.43 13.16
C LYS A 179 -11.09 25.45 11.93
N ASP A 180 -10.57 26.62 11.55
CA ASP A 180 -9.56 26.76 10.49
C ASP A 180 -8.26 26.01 10.83
N PHE A 181 -7.79 26.12 12.08
CA PHE A 181 -6.66 25.34 12.59
C PHE A 181 -6.87 23.83 12.43
N GLU A 182 -8.03 23.32 12.87
CA GLU A 182 -8.37 21.90 12.74
C GLU A 182 -8.39 21.47 11.27
N ASN A 183 -9.04 22.24 10.40
CA ASN A 183 -9.16 21.92 8.99
C ASN A 183 -7.78 21.86 8.32
N GLN A 184 -6.92 22.88 8.52
CA GLN A 184 -5.59 22.90 7.93
C GLN A 184 -4.71 21.75 8.43
N LEU A 185 -4.77 21.40 9.72
CA LEU A 185 -4.05 20.25 10.26
C LEU A 185 -4.56 18.92 9.66
N GLN A 186 -5.88 18.76 9.58
CA GLN A 186 -6.50 17.58 8.99
C GLN A 186 -6.17 17.45 7.50
N ASP A 187 -6.12 18.56 6.74
CA ASP A 187 -5.75 18.56 5.33
C ASP A 187 -4.28 18.11 5.13
N GLN A 188 -3.36 18.59 5.96
CA GLN A 188 -1.95 18.16 5.93
C GLN A 188 -1.82 16.66 6.21
N LEU A 189 -2.53 16.15 7.22
CA LEU A 189 -2.54 14.73 7.55
C LEU A 189 -3.21 13.86 6.47
N ALA A 190 -4.30 14.33 5.89
CA ALA A 190 -4.99 13.66 4.80
C ALA A 190 -4.10 13.52 3.56
N ASN A 191 -3.36 14.58 3.23
CA ASN A 191 -2.40 14.55 2.13
C ASN A 191 -1.29 13.53 2.40
N GLN A 192 -0.70 13.53 3.60
CA GLN A 192 0.33 12.56 3.97
C GLN A 192 -0.20 11.12 3.91
N LEU A 193 -1.37 10.85 4.49
CA LEU A 193 -2.00 9.52 4.41
C LEU A 193 -2.23 9.11 2.95
N THR A 194 -2.70 10.02 2.10
CA THR A 194 -2.88 9.74 0.65
C THR A 194 -1.58 9.28 0.01
N GLU A 195 -0.48 9.98 0.26
CA GLU A 195 0.82 9.64 -0.32
C GLU A 195 1.38 8.33 0.26
N ILE A 196 1.17 8.05 1.55
CA ILE A 196 1.55 6.78 2.17
C ILE A 196 0.80 5.61 1.52
N PHE A 197 -0.52 5.72 1.37
CA PHE A 197 -1.36 4.68 0.79
C PHE A 197 -1.05 4.43 -0.69
N LYS A 198 -0.73 5.48 -1.45
CA LYS A 198 -0.32 5.35 -2.87
C LYS A 198 1.13 4.88 -3.04
N GLY A 199 1.99 5.22 -2.09
CA GLY A 199 3.41 4.90 -2.10
C GLY A 199 3.70 3.63 -1.31
N THR A 200 4.44 3.79 -0.21
CA THR A 200 5.05 2.67 0.54
C THR A 200 4.06 1.62 1.02
N TYR A 201 2.89 2.02 1.53
CA TYR A 201 1.87 1.06 1.96
C TYR A 201 1.28 0.31 0.76
N GLY A 202 1.03 1.01 -0.35
CA GLY A 202 0.52 0.42 -1.59
C GLY A 202 1.50 -0.59 -2.19
N SER A 203 2.80 -0.31 -2.15
CA SER A 203 3.86 -1.23 -2.59
C SER A 203 3.92 -2.51 -1.75
N LEU A 204 3.83 -2.41 -0.42
CA LEU A 204 3.75 -3.58 0.46
C LEU A 204 2.45 -4.37 0.25
N LEU A 205 1.34 -3.68 0.08
CA LEU A 205 0.06 -4.35 -0.22
C LEU A 205 0.15 -5.11 -1.56
N GLN A 206 0.79 -4.49 -2.55
CA GLN A 206 1.00 -5.09 -3.87
C GLN A 206 1.86 -6.37 -3.79
N SER A 207 2.91 -6.41 -2.96
CA SER A 207 3.70 -7.64 -2.78
C SER A 207 2.89 -8.75 -2.12
N MET A 208 2.03 -8.43 -1.14
CA MET A 208 1.16 -9.41 -0.49
C MET A 208 0.06 -9.95 -1.41
N VAL A 209 -0.48 -9.08 -2.26
CA VAL A 209 -1.44 -9.48 -3.31
C VAL A 209 -0.78 -10.41 -4.33
N ARG A 210 0.49 -10.16 -4.70
CA ARG A 210 1.25 -11.00 -5.63
C ARG A 210 1.79 -12.29 -5.02
N LYS A 211 1.81 -12.40 -3.68
CA LYS A 211 2.50 -13.46 -2.94
C LYS A 211 3.99 -13.55 -3.32
N THR A 212 4.65 -12.39 -3.26
CA THR A 212 6.10 -12.24 -3.42
C THR A 212 6.72 -11.79 -2.09
N GLU A 213 7.91 -12.27 -1.78
CA GLU A 213 8.70 -11.86 -0.62
C GLU A 213 9.91 -11.05 -1.07
N VAL A 214 10.36 -10.10 -0.24
CA VAL A 214 11.61 -9.36 -0.47
C VAL A 214 12.60 -9.75 0.61
N THR A 215 13.67 -10.44 0.21
CA THR A 215 14.73 -10.93 1.09
C THR A 215 16.00 -10.11 0.88
N GLU A 216 16.64 -9.65 1.96
CA GLU A 216 17.90 -8.91 1.83
C GLU A 216 19.01 -9.83 1.30
N ALA A 217 19.67 -9.40 0.21
CA ALA A 217 20.81 -10.08 -0.38
C ALA A 217 22.04 -9.18 -0.34
N ASN A 218 23.22 -9.75 -0.07
CA ASN A 218 24.47 -8.97 -0.05
C ASN A 218 24.76 -8.38 -1.44
N PHE A 219 24.82 -7.05 -1.52
CA PHE A 219 25.18 -6.37 -2.76
C PHE A 219 26.61 -6.70 -3.20
N SER A 220 26.76 -7.17 -4.43
CA SER A 220 28.05 -7.45 -5.05
C SER A 220 28.08 -6.97 -6.49
N GLU A 221 28.75 -5.84 -6.72
CA GLU A 221 28.94 -5.31 -8.06
C GLU A 221 29.64 -6.31 -9.00
N GLU A 222 30.68 -6.99 -8.51
CA GLU A 222 31.41 -7.99 -9.29
C GLU A 222 30.52 -9.16 -9.74
N PHE A 223 29.59 -9.60 -8.88
CA PHE A 223 28.61 -10.62 -9.24
C PHE A 223 27.70 -10.13 -10.37
N LEU A 224 27.14 -8.92 -10.25
CA LEU A 224 26.22 -8.35 -11.23
C LEU A 224 26.91 -8.15 -12.59
N GLN A 225 28.17 -7.66 -12.58
CA GLN A 225 28.99 -7.52 -13.80
C GLN A 225 29.17 -8.85 -14.55
N ARG A 226 29.27 -9.97 -13.83
CA ARG A 226 29.41 -11.31 -14.43
C ARG A 226 28.06 -11.91 -14.85
N MET A 227 26.99 -11.54 -14.16
CA MET A 227 25.65 -12.10 -14.40
C MET A 227 24.92 -11.40 -15.54
N ILE A 228 24.96 -10.06 -15.61
CA ILE A 228 24.23 -9.26 -16.61
C ILE A 228 24.48 -9.73 -18.05
N PRO A 229 25.72 -10.01 -18.49
CA PRO A 229 25.98 -10.48 -19.86
C PRO A 229 25.41 -11.88 -20.18
N ARG A 230 25.00 -12.64 -19.16
CA ARG A 230 24.44 -14.00 -19.28
C ARG A 230 22.92 -14.02 -19.16
N LEU A 231 22.30 -12.93 -18.72
CA LEU A 231 20.85 -12.84 -18.59
C LEU A 231 20.21 -12.68 -19.96
N ASP A 232 19.12 -13.40 -20.18
CA ASP A 232 18.13 -13.01 -21.18
C ASP A 232 17.45 -11.73 -20.68
N TRP A 233 17.97 -10.59 -21.11
CA TRP A 233 17.52 -9.28 -20.64
C TRP A 233 16.04 -9.01 -20.96
N PRO A 234 15.53 -9.30 -22.18
CA PRO A 234 14.10 -9.23 -22.46
C PRO A 234 13.24 -10.07 -21.51
N ALA A 235 13.62 -11.32 -21.24
CA ALA A 235 12.87 -12.18 -20.32
C ALA A 235 12.91 -11.67 -18.88
N PHE A 236 14.07 -11.21 -18.42
CA PHE A 236 14.25 -10.60 -17.11
C PHE A 236 13.38 -9.34 -16.93
N LEU A 237 13.42 -8.42 -17.90
CA LEU A 237 12.57 -7.22 -17.88
C LEU A 237 11.09 -7.58 -17.89
N GLN A 238 10.67 -8.58 -18.68
CA GLN A 238 9.28 -9.01 -18.70
C GLN A 238 8.84 -9.53 -17.32
N ALA A 239 9.67 -10.37 -16.68
CA ALA A 239 9.40 -10.89 -15.35
C ALA A 239 9.36 -9.76 -14.30
N ALA A 240 10.37 -8.90 -14.27
CA ALA A 240 10.44 -7.77 -13.34
C ALA A 240 9.24 -6.82 -13.49
N ASN A 241 8.80 -6.53 -14.72
CA ASN A 241 7.60 -5.74 -14.98
C ASN A 241 6.32 -6.45 -14.49
N LYS A 242 6.20 -7.76 -14.73
CA LYS A 242 5.08 -8.55 -14.19
C LYS A 242 5.04 -8.55 -12.68
N LEU A 243 6.20 -8.50 -12.01
CA LEU A 243 6.34 -8.45 -10.55
C LEU A 243 6.20 -7.02 -9.98
N GLY A 244 6.17 -5.99 -10.83
CA GLY A 244 6.05 -4.59 -10.41
C GLY A 244 7.37 -3.95 -9.95
N VAL A 245 8.51 -4.61 -10.16
CA VAL A 245 9.86 -4.12 -9.79
C VAL A 245 10.68 -3.68 -11.01
N GLY A 246 10.06 -3.64 -12.20
CA GLY A 246 10.72 -3.26 -13.45
C GLY A 246 10.82 -1.75 -13.72
N GLY A 247 10.20 -0.90 -12.90
CA GLY A 247 10.09 0.55 -13.15
C GLY A 247 11.42 1.29 -13.25
N ASP A 248 12.40 0.87 -12.44
CA ASP A 248 13.74 1.47 -12.38
C ASP A 248 14.78 0.71 -13.21
N LEU A 249 14.36 -0.32 -13.97
CA LEU A 249 15.26 -1.10 -14.81
C LEU A 249 15.44 -0.49 -16.21
N PRO A 250 16.66 -0.50 -16.77
CA PRO A 250 16.89 0.05 -18.10
C PRO A 250 16.29 -0.85 -19.18
N SER A 251 15.79 -0.23 -20.25
CA SER A 251 15.14 -0.92 -21.38
C SER A 251 16.05 -1.87 -22.15
N SER A 252 17.37 -1.74 -22.01
CA SER A 252 18.37 -2.63 -22.58
C SER A 252 19.47 -2.92 -21.56
N ALA A 253 20.12 -4.08 -21.69
CA ALA A 253 21.16 -4.51 -20.77
C ALA A 253 22.29 -3.46 -20.72
N PRO A 254 22.71 -3.02 -19.52
CA PRO A 254 23.83 -2.09 -19.40
C PRO A 254 25.10 -2.70 -19.99
N THR A 255 25.74 -1.99 -20.93
CA THR A 255 27.00 -2.41 -21.55
C THR A 255 28.23 -2.02 -20.74
N ASP A 256 28.15 -0.93 -19.97
CA ASP A 256 29.15 -0.54 -18.98
C ASP A 256 28.49 -0.35 -17.62
N VAL A 257 28.62 -1.36 -16.77
CA VAL A 257 27.97 -1.43 -15.46
C VAL A 257 28.73 -0.61 -14.40
N ARG A 258 29.91 -0.03 -14.74
CA ARG A 258 30.86 0.55 -13.78
C ARG A 258 30.51 1.95 -13.27
N SER A 259 29.49 2.60 -13.82
CA SER A 259 29.25 4.03 -13.56
C SER A 259 27.90 4.39 -12.95
N ASP A 260 26.96 3.45 -12.83
CA ASP A 260 25.62 3.76 -12.34
C ASP A 260 25.21 2.85 -11.17
N ALA A 261 25.57 3.29 -9.97
CA ALA A 261 25.25 2.61 -8.72
C ALA A 261 23.73 2.47 -8.51
N ALA A 262 22.91 3.40 -9.01
CA ALA A 262 21.46 3.34 -8.87
C ALA A 262 20.87 2.23 -9.75
N VAL A 263 21.34 2.12 -11.00
CA VAL A 263 20.95 1.03 -11.91
C VAL A 263 21.39 -0.32 -11.35
N LEU A 264 22.62 -0.41 -10.83
CA LEU A 264 23.11 -1.63 -10.19
C LEU A 264 22.26 -2.06 -8.99
N GLN A 265 21.84 -1.10 -8.16
CA GLN A 265 20.97 -1.38 -7.02
C GLN A 265 19.58 -1.85 -7.47
N ALA A 266 19.01 -1.24 -8.51
CA ALA A 266 17.73 -1.67 -9.07
C ALA A 266 17.79 -3.09 -9.65
N ILE A 267 18.87 -3.43 -10.36
CA ILE A 267 19.10 -4.78 -10.89
C ILE A 267 19.29 -5.78 -9.76
N HIS A 268 20.10 -5.43 -8.75
CA HIS A 268 20.31 -6.26 -7.55
C HIS A 268 18.99 -6.59 -6.88
N HIS A 269 18.18 -5.57 -6.61
CA HIS A 269 16.86 -5.71 -6.01
C HIS A 269 15.98 -6.67 -6.81
N ALA A 270 15.78 -6.39 -8.10
CA ALA A 270 14.89 -7.20 -8.93
C ALA A 270 15.38 -8.63 -9.19
N LEU A 271 16.70 -8.86 -9.19
CA LEU A 271 17.29 -10.17 -9.52
C LEU A 271 17.50 -11.08 -8.30
N LEU A 272 17.85 -10.50 -7.15
CA LEU A 272 18.34 -11.25 -5.98
C LEU A 272 17.49 -11.07 -4.72
N GLU A 273 16.73 -9.98 -4.63
CA GLU A 273 15.95 -9.69 -3.42
C GLU A 273 14.49 -10.06 -3.57
N VAL A 274 13.95 -10.18 -4.78
CA VAL A 274 12.52 -10.47 -5.02
C VAL A 274 12.30 -11.95 -5.28
N GLU A 275 11.64 -12.63 -4.34
CA GLU A 275 11.29 -14.05 -4.42
C GLU A 275 9.79 -14.23 -4.69
N VAL A 276 9.46 -15.08 -5.67
CA VAL A 276 8.06 -15.45 -5.98
C VAL A 276 7.69 -16.65 -5.11
N MET A 277 6.86 -16.43 -4.08
CA MET A 277 6.49 -17.50 -3.16
C MET A 277 5.41 -18.41 -3.74
N GLU A 278 4.41 -17.82 -4.39
CA GLU A 278 3.33 -18.54 -5.07
C GLU A 278 3.12 -17.99 -6.49
N GLY A 279 2.96 -18.87 -7.47
CA GLY A 279 2.79 -18.49 -8.86
C GLY A 279 2.90 -19.66 -9.84
N GLU A 280 3.07 -19.36 -11.11
CA GLU A 280 3.30 -20.37 -12.15
C GLU A 280 4.32 -19.84 -13.19
N LEU A 281 5.19 -20.71 -13.69
CA LEU A 281 5.97 -20.47 -14.90
C LEU A 281 5.19 -21.03 -16.09
N ILE A 282 4.98 -20.21 -17.12
CA ILE A 282 4.24 -20.60 -18.32
C ILE A 282 5.21 -20.79 -19.47
N CYS A 283 5.24 -22.00 -20.05
CA CYS A 283 6.01 -22.27 -21.26
C CYS A 283 5.43 -21.47 -22.44
N PRO A 284 6.22 -20.61 -23.12
CA PRO A 284 5.69 -19.79 -24.21
C PRO A 284 5.23 -20.63 -25.41
N GLU A 285 5.86 -21.79 -25.66
CA GLU A 285 5.58 -22.65 -26.81
C GLU A 285 4.35 -23.53 -26.60
N THR A 286 4.24 -24.16 -25.43
CA THR A 286 3.20 -25.17 -25.15
C THR A 286 2.06 -24.64 -24.29
N GLN A 287 2.22 -23.46 -23.68
CA GLN A 287 1.33 -22.91 -22.65
C GLN A 287 1.20 -23.81 -21.40
N ARG A 288 2.10 -24.80 -21.24
CA ARG A 288 2.21 -25.63 -20.04
C ARG A 288 2.54 -24.74 -18.84
N ARG A 289 1.88 -25.01 -17.71
CA ARG A 289 2.02 -24.29 -16.46
C ARG A 289 2.81 -25.13 -15.47
N PHE A 290 3.83 -24.54 -14.88
CA PHE A 290 4.68 -25.14 -13.86
C PHE A 290 4.47 -24.38 -12.55
N PRO A 291 3.82 -24.96 -11.55
CA PRO A 291 3.47 -24.25 -10.33
C PRO A 291 4.72 -23.91 -9.50
N ILE A 292 4.68 -22.76 -8.84
CA ILE A 292 5.63 -22.32 -7.83
C ILE A 292 4.88 -22.37 -6.50
N THR A 293 5.42 -23.10 -5.52
CA THR A 293 4.85 -23.20 -4.17
C THR A 293 5.97 -23.05 -3.15
N ASN A 294 5.77 -22.18 -2.16
CA ASN A 294 6.79 -21.79 -1.18
C ASN A 294 8.15 -21.44 -1.82
N GLY A 295 8.14 -20.69 -2.93
CA GLY A 295 9.37 -20.28 -3.61
C GLY A 295 10.01 -21.34 -4.52
N ILE A 296 9.42 -22.55 -4.61
CA ILE A 296 10.03 -23.67 -5.34
C ILE A 296 9.23 -23.96 -6.61
N PRO A 297 9.81 -23.76 -7.82
CA PRO A 297 9.19 -24.11 -9.08
C PRO A 297 9.20 -25.63 -9.30
N ASN A 298 8.04 -26.21 -9.62
CA ASN A 298 7.91 -27.61 -10.01
C ASN A 298 7.88 -27.76 -11.54
N MET A 299 9.03 -28.15 -12.10
CA MET A 299 9.22 -28.34 -13.55
C MET A 299 9.02 -29.79 -14.02
N LEU A 300 8.43 -30.67 -13.18
CA LEU A 300 8.19 -32.07 -13.54
C LEU A 300 7.07 -32.19 -14.58
N LEU A 301 7.30 -33.06 -15.56
CA LEU A 301 6.31 -33.45 -16.57
C LEU A 301 5.61 -34.74 -16.10
N ASN A 302 4.32 -34.88 -16.41
CA ASN A 302 3.63 -36.15 -16.19
C ASN A 302 4.09 -37.20 -17.22
N GLU A 303 3.91 -38.49 -16.93
CA GLU A 303 4.33 -39.59 -17.83
C GLU A 303 3.70 -39.53 -19.22
N ASP A 304 2.50 -38.93 -19.33
CA ASP A 304 1.78 -38.68 -20.57
C ASP A 304 2.27 -37.44 -21.34
N GLU A 305 3.20 -36.68 -20.78
CA GLU A 305 3.76 -35.43 -21.33
C GLU A 305 5.24 -35.55 -21.77
N ILE A 306 5.80 -36.77 -21.74
CA ILE A 306 7.19 -37.10 -22.14
C ILE A 306 7.26 -37.53 -23.61
#